data_AF-A0A1V3L420-F1
#
_entry.id   AF-A0A1V3L420-F1
#
_cell.length_a   1.000
_cell.length_b   1.000
_cell.length_c   1.000
_cell.angle_alpha   90.00
_cell.angle_beta   90.00
_cell.angle_gamma   90.00
#
_symmetry.space_group_name_H-M   'P 1'
#
loop_
_entity.id
_entity.type
_entity.pdbx_description
1 polymer ?
#
loop_
_entity_poly.entity_id
_entity_poly.type
_entity_poly.pdbx_seq_one_letter_code
_entity_poly.pdbx_strand_id
1 'polypeptide(L)'
;MPKKKDEVKSTSKGRGQPTKYKSEYVVQVEKLCLLGATDKDIANFFEVSESTLNNWKNEYPEFLESIKKGKMLADANVANSLYQRALGYEAPDIDIRVIENQIVETPLIKHYPPDPTSAIFWLKNRQPDKWRDKQIQEISGTVTNQNINLSNDEFREIAQDLLKKV
;
A
#
# COMPACT_ATOMS: atom_id res chain seq x y z
N MET A 1 -1.65 -49.38 -7.22
CA MET A 1 -2.57 -48.27 -7.51
C MET A 1 -3.24 -47.80 -6.22
N PRO A 2 -3.50 -46.49 -6.06
CA PRO A 2 -3.29 -45.77 -4.80
C PRO A 2 -4.45 -45.87 -3.81
N LYS A 3 -4.10 -45.86 -2.52
CA LYS A 3 -5.00 -45.87 -1.38
C LYS A 3 -5.75 -44.54 -1.27
N LYS A 4 -7.08 -44.61 -1.08
CA LYS A 4 -7.97 -43.51 -0.70
C LYS A 4 -7.34 -42.73 0.47
N LYS A 5 -7.19 -41.41 0.31
CA LYS A 5 -6.84 -40.51 1.42
C LYS A 5 -8.07 -40.34 2.30
N ASP A 6 -7.96 -40.79 3.53
CA ASP A 6 -8.98 -40.67 4.56
C ASP A 6 -9.27 -39.20 4.88
N GLU A 7 -10.55 -38.83 4.80
CA GLU A 7 -11.08 -37.56 5.28
C GLU A 7 -11.05 -37.55 6.81
N VAL A 8 -10.13 -36.77 7.39
CA VAL A 8 -10.11 -36.55 8.84
C VAL A 8 -11.16 -35.50 9.20
N LYS A 9 -12.33 -35.96 9.65
CA LYS A 9 -13.37 -35.12 10.27
C LYS A 9 -12.86 -34.56 11.60
N SER A 10 -12.63 -33.24 11.68
CA SER A 10 -12.29 -32.58 12.95
C SER A 10 -13.54 -32.21 13.74
N THR A 11 -13.83 -32.97 14.79
CA THR A 11 -14.81 -32.64 15.83
C THR A 11 -14.12 -31.91 16.99
N SER A 12 -14.34 -30.60 17.14
CA SER A 12 -14.35 -29.93 18.44
C SER A 12 -15.07 -28.58 18.35
N LYS A 13 -16.19 -28.45 19.07
CA LYS A 13 -16.82 -27.15 19.37
C LYS A 13 -15.97 -26.46 20.45
N GLY A 14 -14.87 -25.85 20.02
CA GLY A 14 -14.11 -24.89 20.81
C GLY A 14 -14.49 -23.48 20.36
N ARG A 15 -14.86 -22.62 21.29
CA ARG A 15 -15.22 -21.21 21.08
C ARG A 15 -13.95 -20.37 20.83
N GLY A 16 -13.18 -20.78 19.83
CA GLY A 16 -11.90 -20.19 19.44
C GLY A 16 -11.96 -19.71 17.99
N GLN A 17 -11.30 -18.59 17.75
CA GLN A 17 -11.13 -17.96 16.44
C GLN A 17 -10.61 -18.98 15.41
N PRO A 18 -11.22 -19.10 14.21
CA PRO A 18 -10.80 -20.08 13.21
C PRO A 18 -9.42 -19.73 12.66
N THR A 19 -8.36 -20.37 13.16
CA THR A 19 -6.96 -20.12 12.77
C THR A 19 -6.48 -20.97 11.60
N LYS A 20 -7.29 -21.90 11.10
CA LYS A 20 -6.88 -22.80 10.01
C LYS A 20 -6.93 -22.10 8.66
N TYR A 21 -5.77 -22.04 8.01
CA TYR A 21 -5.62 -21.61 6.62
C TYR A 21 -6.42 -22.50 5.67
N LYS A 22 -7.00 -21.89 4.63
CA LYS A 22 -7.62 -22.58 3.49
C LYS A 22 -7.04 -22.02 2.21
N SER A 23 -6.78 -22.87 1.21
CA SER A 23 -6.27 -22.45 -0.10
C SER A 23 -7.21 -21.49 -0.83
N GLU A 24 -8.51 -21.53 -0.53
CA GLU A 24 -9.51 -20.59 -1.06
C GLU A 24 -9.23 -19.13 -0.66
N TYR A 25 -8.51 -18.90 0.44
CA TYR A 25 -8.19 -17.56 0.92
C TYR A 25 -7.27 -16.81 -0.03
N VAL A 26 -6.47 -17.50 -0.84
CA VAL A 26 -5.58 -16.91 -1.86
C VAL A 26 -6.36 -16.01 -2.81
N VAL A 27 -7.47 -16.52 -3.37
CA VAL A 27 -8.31 -15.77 -4.33
C VAL A 27 -9.05 -14.62 -3.62
N GLN A 28 -9.48 -14.82 -2.39
CA GLN A 28 -10.16 -13.78 -1.61
C GLN A 28 -9.22 -12.62 -1.28
N VAL A 29 -7.98 -12.93 -0.90
CA VAL A 29 -6.97 -11.93 -0.56
C VAL A 29 -6.50 -11.15 -1.77
N GLU A 30 -6.30 -11.79 -2.92
CA GLU A 30 -5.99 -11.07 -4.16
C GLU A 30 -7.05 -10.00 -4.46
N LYS A 31 -8.34 -10.37 -4.33
CA LYS A 31 -9.47 -9.45 -4.53
C LYS A 31 -9.53 -8.35 -3.47
N LEU A 32 -9.29 -8.67 -2.21
CA LEU A 32 -9.25 -7.67 -1.13
C LEU A 32 -8.12 -6.66 -1.35
N CYS A 33 -6.94 -7.12 -1.73
CA CYS A 33 -5.82 -6.24 -2.06
C CYS A 33 -6.12 -5.37 -3.29
N LEU A 34 -6.84 -5.90 -4.29
CA LEU A 34 -7.31 -5.10 -5.43
C LEU A 34 -8.26 -3.97 -5.03
N LEU A 35 -9.04 -4.17 -3.96
CA LEU A 35 -9.91 -3.15 -3.36
C LEU A 35 -9.15 -2.19 -2.43
N GLY A 36 -7.82 -2.34 -2.29
CA GLY A 36 -6.99 -1.49 -1.44
C GLY A 36 -6.97 -1.89 0.04
N ALA A 37 -7.40 -3.11 0.39
CA ALA A 37 -7.38 -3.59 1.77
C ALA A 37 -5.94 -3.67 2.32
N THR A 38 -5.74 -3.14 3.53
CA THR A 38 -4.47 -3.28 4.25
C THR A 38 -4.37 -4.65 4.91
N ASP A 39 -3.17 -5.04 5.34
CA ASP A 39 -2.97 -6.33 6.04
C ASP A 39 -3.83 -6.43 7.31
N LYS A 40 -4.13 -5.30 7.96
CA LYS A 40 -5.05 -5.21 9.09
C LYS A 40 -6.50 -5.48 8.67
N ASP A 41 -6.95 -4.91 7.55
CA ASP A 41 -8.30 -5.14 7.02
C ASP A 41 -8.48 -6.60 6.58
N ILE A 42 -7.44 -7.20 6.00
CA ILE A 42 -7.41 -8.62 5.62
C ILE A 42 -7.48 -9.50 6.88
N ALA A 43 -6.71 -9.18 7.92
CA ALA A 43 -6.77 -9.90 9.18
C ALA A 43 -8.16 -9.81 9.83
N ASN A 44 -8.77 -8.62 9.83
CA ASN A 44 -10.13 -8.41 10.32
C ASN A 44 -11.16 -9.19 9.49
N PHE A 45 -11.02 -9.23 8.16
CA PHE A 45 -11.94 -9.94 7.27
C PHE A 45 -11.99 -11.44 7.53
N PHE A 46 -10.83 -12.06 7.77
CA PHE A 46 -10.77 -13.48 8.14
C PHE A 46 -11.05 -13.75 9.61
N GLU A 47 -11.34 -12.71 10.38
CA GLU A 47 -11.40 -12.76 11.83
C GLU A 47 -10.17 -13.49 12.37
N VAL A 48 -8.96 -13.03 12.05
CA VAL A 48 -7.70 -13.54 12.60
C VAL A 48 -6.84 -12.39 13.13
N SER A 49 -5.88 -12.69 14.01
CA SER A 49 -4.89 -11.70 14.42
C SER A 49 -3.90 -11.40 13.28
N GLU A 50 -3.34 -10.19 13.25
CA GLU A 50 -2.28 -9.82 12.29
C GLU A 50 -1.07 -10.77 12.37
N SER A 51 -0.78 -11.29 13.58
CA SER A 51 0.25 -12.31 13.80
C SER A 51 -0.06 -13.61 13.05
N THR A 52 -1.32 -14.08 13.10
CA THR A 52 -1.76 -15.27 12.36
C THR A 52 -1.66 -15.05 10.85
N LEU A 53 -2.04 -13.88 10.36
CA LEU A 53 -1.91 -13.53 8.95
C LEU A 53 -0.43 -13.51 8.51
N ASN A 54 0.46 -12.96 9.33
CA ASN A 54 1.90 -12.96 9.06
C ASN A 54 2.50 -14.38 9.07
N ASN A 55 2.02 -15.26 9.95
CA ASN A 55 2.39 -16.67 9.91
C ASN A 55 1.94 -17.32 8.60
N TRP A 56 0.72 -17.06 8.14
CA TRP A 56 0.25 -17.57 6.84
C TRP A 56 1.11 -17.09 5.66
N LYS A 57 1.59 -15.85 5.68
CA LYS A 57 2.52 -15.33 4.65
C LYS A 57 3.84 -16.10 4.61
N ASN A 58 4.34 -16.53 5.77
CA ASN A 58 5.59 -17.27 5.88
C ASN A 58 5.41 -18.76 5.51
N GLU A 59 4.31 -19.36 5.95
CA GLU A 59 4.02 -20.79 5.75
C GLU A 59 3.52 -21.11 4.34
N TYR A 60 2.81 -20.17 3.69
CA TYR A 60 2.17 -20.38 2.39
C TYR A 60 2.65 -19.33 1.38
N PRO A 61 3.69 -19.64 0.56
CA PRO A 61 4.23 -18.72 -0.44
C PRO A 61 3.17 -18.24 -1.46
N GLU A 62 2.24 -19.10 -1.86
CA GLU A 62 1.14 -18.76 -2.78
C GLU A 62 0.23 -17.66 -2.19
N PHE A 63 -0.01 -17.70 -0.87
CA PHE A 63 -0.79 -16.68 -0.18
C PHE A 63 -0.07 -15.33 -0.21
N LEU A 64 1.23 -15.32 0.09
CA LEU A 64 2.05 -14.11 -0.01
C LEU A 64 2.10 -13.56 -1.44
N GLU A 65 2.21 -14.43 -2.44
CA GLU A 65 2.22 -14.06 -3.85
C GLU A 65 0.90 -13.40 -4.26
N SER A 66 -0.25 -13.93 -3.81
CA SER A 66 -1.56 -13.33 -4.07
C SER A 66 -1.71 -11.91 -3.51
N ILE A 67 -1.17 -11.65 -2.31
CA ILE A 67 -1.14 -10.31 -1.71
C ILE A 67 -0.31 -9.36 -2.59
N LYS A 68 0.90 -9.79 -2.96
CA LYS A 68 1.80 -8.97 -3.79
C LYS A 68 1.17 -8.66 -5.14
N LYS A 69 0.58 -9.67 -5.79
CA LYS A 69 -0.10 -9.53 -7.08
C LYS A 69 -1.28 -8.59 -6.99
N GLY A 70 -2.14 -8.73 -5.97
CA GLY A 70 -3.30 -7.87 -5.76
C GLY A 70 -2.91 -6.41 -5.56
N LYS A 71 -1.90 -6.14 -4.70
CA LYS A 71 -1.37 -4.79 -4.47
C LYS A 71 -0.77 -4.18 -5.74
N MET A 72 0.08 -4.94 -6.44
CA MET A 72 0.67 -4.51 -7.69
C MET A 72 -0.38 -4.16 -8.76
N LEU A 73 -1.46 -4.94 -8.86
CA LEU A 73 -2.52 -4.70 -9.83
C LEU A 73 -3.36 -3.47 -9.46
N ALA A 74 -3.63 -3.26 -8.16
CA ALA A 74 -4.24 -2.04 -7.68
C ALA A 74 -3.41 -0.79 -8.04
N ASP A 75 -2.10 -0.83 -7.74
CA ASP A 75 -1.16 0.25 -8.07
C ASP A 75 -1.08 0.49 -9.58
N ALA A 76 -1.06 -0.57 -10.38
CA ALA A 76 -1.04 -0.48 -11.84
C ALA A 76 -2.31 0.19 -12.41
N ASN A 77 -3.49 -0.12 -11.85
CA ASN A 77 -4.76 0.51 -12.26
C ASN A 77 -4.77 2.02 -11.97
N VAL A 78 -4.25 2.41 -10.80
CA VAL A 78 -4.10 3.83 -10.44
C VAL A 78 -3.11 4.50 -11.38
N ALA A 79 -1.96 3.88 -11.63
CA ALA A 79 -0.95 4.42 -12.54
C ALA A 79 -1.50 4.60 -13.97
N ASN A 80 -2.29 3.64 -14.47
CA ASN A 80 -2.95 3.75 -15.78
C ASN A 80 -3.97 4.90 -15.80
N SER A 81 -4.82 5.00 -14.79
CA SER A 81 -5.80 6.09 -14.67
C SER A 81 -5.13 7.47 -14.60
N LEU A 82 -4.03 7.58 -13.84
CA LEU A 82 -3.23 8.79 -13.75
C LEU A 82 -2.59 9.15 -15.09
N TYR A 83 -2.09 8.16 -15.83
CA TYR A 83 -1.53 8.34 -17.17
C TYR A 83 -2.59 8.85 -18.16
N GLN A 84 -3.80 8.26 -18.17
CA GLN A 84 -4.92 8.75 -18.98
C GLN A 84 -5.26 10.20 -18.62
N ARG A 85 -5.29 10.55 -17.33
CA ARG A 85 -5.53 11.92 -16.89
C ARG A 85 -4.41 12.89 -17.28
N ALA A 86 -3.16 12.43 -17.28
CA ALA A 86 -2.00 13.23 -17.72
C ALA A 86 -2.02 13.51 -19.23
N LEU A 87 -2.58 12.61 -20.04
CA LEU A 87 -2.76 12.81 -21.48
C LEU A 87 -4.05 13.54 -21.85
N GLY A 88 -5.08 13.43 -21.00
CA GLY A 88 -6.45 13.70 -21.36
C GLY A 88 -7.11 12.45 -21.95
N TYR A 89 -8.41 12.30 -21.73
CA TYR A 89 -9.17 11.14 -22.20
C TYR A 89 -10.63 11.52 -22.44
N GLU A 90 -11.33 10.68 -23.18
CA GLU A 90 -12.77 10.81 -23.42
C GLU A 90 -13.52 9.71 -22.67
N ALA A 91 -14.65 10.05 -22.06
CA ALA A 91 -15.52 9.06 -21.42
C ALA A 91 -16.98 9.29 -21.80
N PRO A 92 -17.77 8.21 -21.92
CA PRO A 92 -19.21 8.34 -22.11
C PRO A 92 -19.84 9.00 -20.86
N ASP A 93 -20.71 9.97 -21.10
CA ASP A 93 -21.52 10.66 -20.11
C ASP A 93 -22.98 10.67 -20.59
N ILE A 94 -23.93 10.84 -19.67
CA ILE A 94 -25.36 10.91 -20.01
C ILE A 94 -25.87 12.27 -19.56
N ASP A 95 -26.37 13.04 -20.51
CA ASP A 95 -27.07 14.29 -20.20
C ASP A 95 -28.54 13.99 -19.93
N ILE A 96 -28.96 14.19 -18.68
CA ILE A 96 -30.32 13.91 -18.21
C ILE A 96 -31.11 15.21 -18.22
N ARG A 97 -32.15 15.29 -19.05
CA ARG A 97 -33.04 16.46 -19.15
C ARG A 97 -34.48 16.05 -18.88
N VAL A 98 -35.25 16.94 -18.24
CA VAL A 98 -36.70 16.75 -18.10
C VAL A 98 -37.41 17.60 -19.14
N ILE A 99 -38.10 16.95 -20.08
CA ILE A 99 -38.89 17.59 -21.13
C ILE A 99 -40.32 17.08 -20.98
N GLU A 100 -41.29 17.96 -20.84
CA GLU A 100 -42.72 17.60 -20.72
C GLU A 100 -43.00 16.53 -19.66
N ASN A 101 -42.35 16.65 -18.49
CA ASN A 101 -42.49 15.73 -17.37
C ASN A 101 -41.99 14.29 -17.65
N GLN A 102 -41.19 14.10 -18.71
CA GLN A 102 -40.49 12.87 -19.05
C GLN A 102 -38.98 13.05 -18.92
N ILE A 103 -38.29 12.00 -18.44
CA ILE A 103 -36.83 11.97 -18.34
C ILE A 103 -36.28 11.55 -19.70
N VAL A 104 -35.50 12.42 -20.33
CA VAL A 104 -34.80 12.15 -21.59
C VAL A 104 -33.31 12.04 -21.31
N GLU A 105 -32.74 10.88 -21.59
CA GLU A 105 -31.31 10.60 -21.48
C GLU A 105 -30.65 10.74 -22.85
N THR A 106 -29.69 11.64 -23.01
CA THR A 106 -28.92 11.81 -24.25
C THR A 106 -27.48 11.36 -24.02
N PRO A 107 -26.99 10.31 -24.72
CA PRO A 107 -25.59 9.90 -24.61
C PRO A 107 -24.67 10.95 -25.22
N LEU A 108 -23.62 11.31 -24.49
CA LEU A 108 -22.59 12.27 -24.90
C LEU A 108 -21.20 11.67 -24.67
N ILE A 109 -20.23 12.09 -25.47
CA ILE A 109 -18.82 11.83 -25.19
C ILE A 109 -18.22 13.08 -24.54
N LYS A 110 -17.77 12.95 -23.30
CA LYS A 110 -17.16 14.04 -22.53
C LYS A 110 -15.65 13.96 -22.62
N HIS A 111 -15.06 15.03 -23.12
CA HIS A 111 -13.62 15.19 -23.21
C HIS A 111 -13.06 15.77 -21.91
N TYR A 112 -12.15 15.04 -21.27
CA TYR A 112 -11.39 15.47 -20.10
C TYR A 112 -10.01 15.92 -20.57
N PRO A 113 -9.67 17.21 -20.49
CA PRO A 113 -8.37 17.69 -20.95
C PRO A 113 -7.23 17.13 -20.08
N PRO A 114 -6.00 17.11 -20.63
CA PRO A 114 -4.81 16.74 -19.88
C PRO A 114 -4.66 17.56 -18.59
N ASP A 115 -4.37 16.88 -17.49
CA ASP A 115 -4.13 17.49 -16.18
C ASP A 115 -2.62 17.73 -15.97
N PRO A 116 -2.17 19.00 -15.85
CA PRO A 116 -0.75 19.32 -15.72
C PRO A 116 -0.10 18.71 -14.47
N THR A 117 -0.85 18.62 -13.37
CA THR A 117 -0.36 18.04 -12.12
C THR A 117 -0.03 16.55 -12.30
N SER A 118 -0.94 15.80 -12.92
CA SER A 118 -0.75 14.38 -13.25
C SER A 118 0.45 14.18 -14.17
N ALA A 119 0.63 15.05 -15.17
CA ALA A 119 1.80 15.03 -16.05
C ALA A 119 3.10 15.32 -15.30
N ILE A 120 3.12 16.32 -14.42
CA ILE A 120 4.29 16.67 -13.59
C ILE A 120 4.67 15.49 -12.68
N PHE A 121 3.71 14.87 -11.99
CA PHE A 121 3.97 13.71 -11.14
C PHE A 121 4.54 12.53 -11.93
N TRP A 122 3.97 12.24 -13.11
CA TRP A 122 4.46 11.19 -14.00
C TRP A 122 5.92 11.44 -14.41
N LEU A 123 6.23 12.67 -14.84
CA LEU A 123 7.56 13.04 -15.31
C LEU A 123 8.59 13.08 -14.18
N LYS A 124 8.23 13.53 -12.98
CA LYS A 124 9.07 13.45 -11.77
C LYS A 124 9.45 12.01 -11.42
N ASN A 125 8.53 11.07 -11.60
CA ASN A 125 8.76 9.65 -11.30
C ASN A 125 9.55 8.92 -12.41
N ARG A 126 9.29 9.22 -13.68
CA ARG A 126 9.92 8.54 -14.84
C ARG A 126 11.22 9.18 -15.32
N GLN A 127 11.37 10.49 -15.15
CA GLN A 127 12.53 11.27 -15.59
C GLN A 127 13.03 12.19 -14.46
N PRO A 128 13.42 11.62 -13.30
CA PRO A 128 13.79 12.40 -12.13
C PRO A 128 14.96 13.36 -12.41
N ASP A 129 15.93 12.98 -13.23
CA ASP A 129 17.10 13.82 -13.54
C ASP A 129 16.72 15.15 -14.21
N LYS A 130 15.59 15.18 -14.93
CA LYS A 130 15.09 16.34 -15.68
C LYS A 130 14.01 17.11 -14.93
N TRP A 131 13.17 16.41 -14.16
CA TRP A 131 11.93 16.99 -13.60
C TRP A 131 11.90 17.06 -12.08
N ARG A 132 12.81 16.39 -11.37
CA ARG A 132 12.87 16.48 -9.90
C ARG A 132 13.35 17.87 -9.50
N ASP A 133 12.69 18.44 -8.49
CA ASP A 133 13.09 19.73 -7.95
C ASP A 133 14.48 19.62 -7.33
N LYS A 134 15.41 20.47 -7.74
CA LYS A 134 16.74 20.58 -7.13
C LYS A 134 16.70 21.64 -6.05
N GLN A 135 16.74 21.24 -4.78
CA GLN A 135 16.99 22.17 -3.68
C GLN A 135 18.50 22.35 -3.52
N ILE A 136 19.02 23.51 -3.89
CA ILE A 136 20.39 23.91 -3.57
C ILE A 136 20.29 24.68 -2.25
N GLN A 137 20.75 24.07 -1.17
CA GLN A 137 20.83 24.72 0.13
C GLN A 137 22.25 25.27 0.31
N GLU A 138 22.38 26.60 0.29
CA GLU A 138 23.63 27.25 0.68
C GLU A 138 23.70 27.34 2.21
N ILE A 139 24.68 26.68 2.80
CA ILE A 139 24.93 26.74 4.24
C ILE A 139 25.85 27.94 4.49
N SER A 140 25.28 29.10 4.84
CA SER A 140 26.02 30.34 5.15
C SER A 140 26.38 30.46 6.64
N GLY A 141 26.72 29.35 7.28
CA GLY A 141 27.15 29.30 8.67
C GLY A 141 28.60 28.82 8.76
N THR A 142 29.38 29.39 9.68
CA THR A 142 30.66 28.78 10.08
C THR A 142 30.37 27.36 10.56
N VAL A 143 30.73 26.36 9.76
CA VAL A 143 30.65 24.95 10.15
C VAL A 143 31.72 24.73 11.22
N THR A 144 31.38 25.03 12.47
CA THR A 144 32.15 24.55 13.62
C THR A 144 31.90 23.06 13.70
N ASN A 145 32.80 22.29 13.09
CA ASN A 145 32.81 20.85 13.22
C ASN A 145 33.17 20.52 14.68
N GLN A 146 32.18 20.52 15.58
CA GLN A 146 32.31 20.07 16.95
C GLN A 146 32.37 18.55 16.98
N ASN A 147 33.33 17.97 16.26
CA ASN A 147 33.75 16.60 16.53
C ASN A 147 34.50 16.65 17.86
N ILE A 148 33.74 16.59 18.95
CA ILE A 148 34.28 16.37 20.27
C ILE A 148 34.77 14.93 20.27
N ASN A 149 36.05 14.73 19.97
CA ASN A 149 36.74 13.46 20.18
C ASN A 149 36.95 13.30 21.69
N LEU A 150 35.85 13.00 22.39
CA LEU A 150 35.88 12.70 23.81
C LEU A 150 36.38 11.27 23.96
N SER A 151 37.49 11.10 24.68
CA SER A 151 37.97 9.77 25.01
C SER A 151 36.97 9.04 25.92
N ASN A 152 37.02 7.71 25.91
CA ASN A 152 36.15 6.90 26.77
C ASN A 152 36.33 7.21 28.27
N ASP A 153 37.50 7.72 28.66
CA ASP A 153 37.79 8.05 30.06
C ASP A 153 37.19 9.41 30.46
N GLU A 154 37.24 10.40 29.56
CA GLU A 154 36.54 11.68 29.75
C GLU A 154 35.01 11.49 29.80
N PHE A 155 34.46 10.57 28.98
CA PHE A 155 33.04 10.20 29.06
C PHE A 155 32.66 9.61 30.43
N ARG A 156 33.54 8.78 31.00
CA ARG A 156 33.32 8.15 32.31
C ARG A 156 33.39 9.16 33.45
N GLU A 157 34.31 10.12 33.40
CA GLU A 157 34.39 11.17 34.41
C GLU A 157 33.15 12.06 34.41
N ILE A 158 32.67 12.49 33.24
CA ILE A 158 31.45 13.30 33.13
C ILE A 158 30.23 12.53 33.65
N ALA A 159 30.11 11.25 33.31
CA ALA A 159 29.02 10.40 33.81
C ALA A 159 29.06 10.24 35.34
N GLN A 160 30.25 10.11 35.93
CA GLN A 160 30.42 10.03 37.38
C GLN A 160 30.13 11.35 38.10
N ASP A 161 30.53 12.49 37.52
CA ASP A 161 30.25 13.82 38.08
C ASP A 161 28.74 14.14 38.06
N LEU A 162 28.04 13.76 36.99
CA LEU A 162 26.59 13.89 36.89
C LEU A 162 25.85 13.00 37.91
N LEU A 163 26.33 11.78 38.13
CA LEU A 163 25.74 10.86 39.12
C LEU A 163 25.95 11.31 40.58
N LYS A 164 27.01 12.07 40.87
CA LYS A 164 27.27 12.63 42.21
C LYS A 164 26.45 13.90 42.51
N LYS A 165 25.91 14.54 41.47
CA LYS A 165 25.09 15.76 41.58
C LYS A 165 23.59 15.45 41.77
N VAL A 166 23.19 14.19 41.74
CA VAL A 166 21.85 13.68 42.11
C VAL A 166 21.90 13.20 43.55
#